data_AF-A5PDZ0-F1
#
_entry.id   AF-A5PDZ0-F1
#
_cell.length_a   1.000
_cell.length_b   1.000
_cell.length_c   1.000
_cell.angle_alpha   90.00
_cell.angle_beta   90.00
_cell.angle_gamma   90.00
#
_symmetry.space_group_name_H-M   'P 1'
#
loop_
_entity.id
_entity.type
_entity.pdbx_description
1 polymer ?
#
loop_
_entity_poly.entity_id
_entity_poly.type
_entity_poly.pdbx_seq_one_letter_code
_entity_poly.pdbx_strand_id
1 'polypeptide(L)'
;PDIGLLAKQTFLIHNELPESFRAWKDELNLHDLEPAAIDHFDSGQLMLEAAAQGLGIAIMHDDHLRRARDGRLTNLYGVQVESPYSYWFVCKPTALEERPVRLFHDWLVKADL
;
A
#
# COMPACT_ATOMS: atom_id res chain seq x y z
N PRO A 1 -2.29 -10.04 -16.99
CA PRO A 1 -3.57 -10.16 -16.25
C PRO A 1 -4.75 -10.10 -17.23
N ASP A 2 -5.86 -10.79 -16.97
CA ASP A 2 -7.07 -10.69 -17.81
C ASP A 2 -7.91 -9.48 -17.37
N ILE A 3 -7.93 -8.44 -18.21
CA ILE A 3 -8.68 -7.19 -17.97
C ILE A 3 -10.18 -7.46 -17.83
N GLY A 4 -10.75 -8.40 -18.60
CA GLY A 4 -12.19 -8.70 -18.57
C GLY A 4 -12.64 -9.35 -17.27
N LEU A 5 -11.74 -10.06 -16.58
CA LEU A 5 -12.00 -10.60 -15.23
C LEU A 5 -11.84 -9.54 -14.15
N LEU A 6 -10.79 -8.72 -14.24
CA LEU A 6 -10.51 -7.65 -13.28
C LEU A 6 -11.57 -6.53 -13.33
N ALA A 7 -12.08 -6.19 -14.52
CA ALA A 7 -13.13 -5.20 -14.70
C ALA A 7 -14.46 -5.57 -14.00
N LYS A 8 -14.63 -6.84 -13.61
CA LYS A 8 -15.81 -7.32 -12.86
C LYS A 8 -15.62 -7.26 -11.34
N GLN A 9 -14.43 -6.89 -10.88
CA GLN A 9 -14.10 -6.87 -9.46
C GLN A 9 -14.23 -5.46 -8.88
N THR A 10 -14.49 -5.42 -7.57
CA THR A 10 -14.36 -4.20 -6.78
C THR A 10 -12.92 -4.09 -6.30
N PHE A 11 -12.34 -2.89 -6.42
CA PHE A 11 -11.02 -2.58 -5.87
C PHE A 11 -11.17 -1.79 -4.59
N LEU A 12 -10.43 -2.21 -3.56
CA LEU A 12 -10.40 -1.55 -2.26
C LEU A 12 -9.12 -0.72 -2.19
N ILE A 13 -9.27 0.61 -2.08
CA ILE A 13 -8.15 1.58 -2.04
C ILE A 13 -8.11 2.33 -0.72
N HIS A 14 -6.92 2.54 -0.17
CA HIS A 14 -6.76 3.33 1.04
C HIS A 14 -6.85 4.84 0.72
N ASN A 15 -7.64 5.60 1.50
CA ASN A 15 -7.88 7.03 1.26
C ASN A 15 -6.60 7.88 1.23
N GLU A 16 -5.62 7.55 2.07
CA GLU A 16 -4.32 8.22 2.11
C GLU A 16 -3.34 7.79 0.99
N LEU A 17 -3.67 6.74 0.23
CA LEU A 17 -2.77 6.16 -0.79
C LEU A 17 -3.44 5.96 -2.16
N PRO A 18 -4.21 6.93 -2.70
CA PRO A 18 -4.99 6.75 -3.91
C PRO A 18 -4.14 6.45 -5.15
N GLU A 19 -2.92 6.97 -5.21
CA GLU A 19 -2.01 6.76 -6.35
C GLU A 19 -1.48 5.33 -6.43
N SER A 20 -1.63 4.52 -5.38
CA SER A 20 -1.17 3.12 -5.38
C SER A 20 -1.87 2.28 -6.44
N PHE A 21 -3.17 2.51 -6.66
CA PHE A 21 -3.91 1.77 -7.68
C PHE A 21 -3.47 2.16 -9.08
N ARG A 22 -3.19 3.45 -9.29
CA ARG A 22 -2.65 3.94 -10.55
C ARG A 22 -1.27 3.36 -10.83
N ALA A 23 -0.35 3.43 -9.87
CA ALA A 23 0.98 2.83 -9.98
C ALA A 23 0.91 1.34 -10.32
N TRP A 24 -0.01 0.60 -9.68
CA TRP A 24 -0.23 -0.81 -9.98
C TRP A 24 -0.80 -1.06 -11.39
N LYS A 25 -1.76 -0.23 -11.85
CA LYS A 25 -2.25 -0.29 -13.24
C LYS A 25 -1.13 -0.02 -14.23
N ASP A 26 -0.28 0.97 -13.95
CA ASP A 26 0.80 1.38 -14.83
C ASP A 26 1.87 0.28 -14.96
N GLU A 27 2.29 -0.33 -13.85
CA GLU A 27 3.26 -1.42 -13.86
C GLU A 27 2.76 -2.65 -14.65
N LEU A 28 1.46 -2.93 -14.59
CA LEU A 28 0.84 -4.05 -15.30
C LEU A 28 0.38 -3.71 -16.73
N ASN A 29 0.62 -2.49 -17.20
CA ASN A 29 0.11 -1.96 -18.48
C ASN A 29 -1.43 -2.10 -18.61
N LEU A 30 -2.16 -1.91 -17.52
CA LEU A 30 -3.61 -2.02 -17.42
C LEU A 30 -4.30 -0.65 -17.45
N HIS A 31 -3.79 0.31 -18.22
CA HIS A 31 -4.30 1.69 -18.19
C HIS A 31 -5.81 1.79 -18.50
N ASP A 32 -6.31 0.93 -19.40
CA ASP A 32 -7.72 0.86 -19.82
C ASP A 32 -8.62 0.06 -18.86
N LEU A 33 -8.09 -0.42 -17.73
CA LEU A 33 -8.88 -1.15 -16.74
C LEU A 33 -9.84 -0.20 -16.02
N GLU A 34 -11.13 -0.38 -16.28
CA GLU A 34 -12.23 0.20 -15.50
C GLU A 34 -12.84 -0.88 -14.61
N PRO A 35 -12.64 -0.84 -13.28
CA PRO A 35 -13.20 -1.81 -12.35
C PRO A 35 -14.72 -1.62 -12.18
N ALA A 36 -15.39 -2.65 -11.65
CA ALA A 36 -16.83 -2.59 -11.40
C ALA A 36 -17.20 -1.54 -10.36
N ALA A 37 -16.33 -1.37 -9.35
CA ALA A 37 -16.42 -0.35 -8.33
C ALA A 37 -15.04 -0.10 -7.70
N ILE A 38 -14.88 1.08 -7.08
CA ILE A 38 -13.73 1.44 -6.26
C ILE A 38 -14.25 1.91 -4.91
N ASP A 39 -13.96 1.12 -3.87
CA ASP A 39 -14.33 1.43 -2.50
C ASP A 39 -13.11 1.95 -1.73
N HIS A 40 -13.34 2.98 -0.93
CA HIS A 40 -12.28 3.66 -0.20
C HIS A 40 -12.35 3.37 1.30
N PHE A 41 -11.20 3.11 1.92
CA PHE A 41 -11.10 2.82 3.35
C PHE A 41 -10.03 3.69 4.03
N ASP A 42 -10.27 4.04 5.29
CA ASP A 42 -9.33 4.77 6.16
C ASP A 42 -8.45 3.84 7.02
N SER A 43 -8.70 2.52 6.96
CA SER A 43 -7.98 1.53 7.75
C SER A 43 -7.57 0.34 6.89
N GLY A 44 -6.25 0.16 6.76
CA GLY A 44 -5.69 -1.00 6.06
C GLY A 44 -6.09 -2.34 6.69
N GLN A 45 -6.33 -2.41 8.00
CA GLN A 45 -6.78 -3.65 8.64
C GLN A 45 -8.21 -4.03 8.22
N LEU A 46 -9.13 -3.05 8.21
CA LEU A 46 -10.51 -3.28 7.76
C LEU A 46 -10.57 -3.63 6.27
N MET A 47 -9.72 -2.99 5.47
CA MET A 47 -9.56 -3.32 4.05
C MET A 47 -9.10 -4.76 3.82
N LEU A 48 -8.08 -5.22 4.55
CA LEU A 48 -7.61 -6.61 4.45
C LEU A 48 -8.68 -7.60 4.88
N GLU A 49 -9.43 -7.32 5.94
CA GLU A 49 -10.55 -8.17 6.35
C GLU A 49 -11.64 -8.20 5.26
N ALA A 50 -11.98 -7.05 4.66
CA ALA A 50 -12.95 -6.99 3.58
C ALA A 50 -12.52 -7.83 2.36
N ALA A 51 -11.25 -7.73 1.96
CA ALA A 51 -10.69 -8.59 0.91
C ALA A 51 -10.71 -10.07 1.31
N ALA A 52 -10.41 -10.39 2.56
CA ALA A 52 -10.41 -11.77 3.08
C ALA A 52 -11.83 -12.38 3.12
N GLN A 53 -12.86 -11.55 3.22
CA GLN A 53 -14.27 -11.93 3.09
C GLN A 53 -14.74 -12.00 1.61
N GLY A 54 -13.86 -11.73 0.65
CA GLY A 54 -14.16 -11.78 -0.78
C GLY A 54 -14.93 -10.57 -1.30
N LEU A 55 -14.92 -9.43 -0.59
CA LEU A 55 -15.60 -8.21 -1.03
C LEU A 55 -14.89 -7.49 -2.18
N GLY A 56 -13.61 -7.82 -2.44
CA GLY A 56 -12.86 -7.22 -3.53
C GLY A 56 -11.36 -7.50 -3.49
N ILE A 57 -10.63 -6.80 -4.35
CA ILE A 57 -9.17 -6.85 -4.45
C ILE A 57 -8.61 -5.63 -3.71
N ALA A 58 -7.86 -5.86 -2.62
CA ALA A 58 -7.20 -4.79 -1.89
C ALA A 58 -5.89 -4.36 -2.56
N ILE A 59 -5.70 -3.05 -2.72
CA ILE A 59 -4.45 -2.44 -3.18
C ILE A 59 -3.73 -1.84 -1.98
N MET A 60 -2.60 -2.45 -1.61
CA MET A 60 -1.91 -2.13 -0.34
C MET A 60 -0.40 -2.30 -0.47
N HIS A 61 0.36 -1.60 0.38
CA HIS A 61 1.79 -1.83 0.53
C HIS A 61 2.10 -3.16 1.22
N ASP A 62 3.17 -3.83 0.78
CA ASP A 62 3.53 -5.21 1.14
C ASP A 62 3.70 -5.42 2.65
N ASP A 63 4.17 -4.40 3.36
CA ASP A 63 4.34 -4.39 4.81
C ASP A 63 3.04 -4.68 5.59
N HIS A 64 1.89 -4.24 5.08
CA HIS A 64 0.61 -4.50 5.75
C HIS A 64 0.16 -5.95 5.59
N LEU A 65 0.33 -6.53 4.41
CA LEU A 65 0.00 -7.93 4.16
C LEU A 65 0.89 -8.86 5.01
N ARG A 66 2.20 -8.58 5.06
CA ARG A 66 3.17 -9.35 5.86
C ARG A 66 2.83 -9.33 7.35
N ARG A 67 2.27 -8.22 7.85
CA ARG A 67 1.82 -8.09 9.25
C ARG A 67 0.51 -8.82 9.54
N ALA A 68 -0.41 -8.88 8.59
CA ALA A 68 -1.72 -9.50 8.79
C ALA A 68 -1.65 -11.02 8.96
N ARG A 69 -0.70 -11.71 8.30
CA ARG A 69 -0.51 -13.18 8.37
C ARG A 69 -1.82 -13.98 8.20
N ASP A 70 -2.71 -13.51 7.33
CA ASP A 70 -4.00 -14.14 7.09
C ASP A 70 -3.91 -15.13 5.92
N GLY A 71 -4.20 -16.40 6.16
CA GLY A 71 -4.16 -17.46 5.13
C GLY A 71 -5.29 -17.39 4.10
N ARG A 72 -6.30 -16.53 4.29
CA ARG A 72 -7.36 -16.28 3.30
C ARG A 72 -6.92 -15.34 2.18
N LEU A 73 -5.86 -14.58 2.42
CA LEU A 73 -5.35 -13.59 1.48
C LEU A 73 -4.20 -14.17 0.67
N THR A 74 -4.13 -13.77 -0.60
CA THR A 74 -3.01 -14.11 -1.48
C THR A 74 -2.60 -12.88 -2.29
N ASN A 75 -1.32 -12.79 -2.63
CA ASN A 75 -0.87 -11.82 -3.63
C ASN A 75 -1.27 -12.35 -5.03
N LEU A 76 -2.02 -11.55 -5.79
CA LEU A 76 -2.59 -11.99 -7.08
C LEU A 76 -1.55 -12.22 -8.17
N TYR A 77 -0.58 -11.32 -8.30
CA TYR A 77 0.36 -11.33 -9.43
C TYR A 77 1.83 -11.31 -9.03
N GLY A 78 2.14 -11.17 -7.73
CA GLY A 78 3.51 -11.17 -7.23
C GLY A 78 4.41 -10.08 -7.81
N VAL A 79 3.80 -9.05 -8.42
CA VAL A 79 4.54 -7.95 -9.07
C VAL A 79 4.99 -6.96 -8.00
N GLN A 80 6.27 -6.61 -8.07
CA GLN A 80 6.84 -5.53 -7.28
C GLN A 80 6.53 -4.23 -8.00
N VAL A 81 5.76 -3.36 -7.36
CA VAL A 81 5.40 -2.04 -7.87
C VAL A 81 6.15 -1.03 -7.02
N GLU A 82 6.90 -0.12 -7.64
CA GLU A 82 7.51 0.99 -6.90
C GLU A 82 6.41 1.84 -6.27
N SER A 83 6.48 2.00 -4.94
CA SER A 83 5.53 2.84 -4.23
C SER A 83 5.73 4.30 -4.62
N PRO A 84 4.67 5.02 -5.04
CA PRO A 84 4.75 6.46 -5.26
C PRO A 84 4.93 7.26 -3.97
N TYR A 85 4.84 6.58 -2.81
CA TYR A 85 5.02 7.16 -1.48
C TYR A 85 6.33 6.70 -0.85
N SER A 86 6.99 7.61 -0.14
CA SER A 86 8.23 7.33 0.60
C SER A 86 8.10 7.79 2.06
N TYR A 87 8.79 7.09 2.96
CA TYR A 87 8.87 7.48 4.36
C TYR A 87 10.00 8.49 4.58
N TRP A 88 9.74 9.53 5.36
CA TRP A 88 10.72 10.59 5.66
C TRP A 88 10.78 10.86 7.16
N PHE A 89 11.98 11.05 7.67
CA PHE A 89 12.17 11.64 9.00
C PHE A 89 12.15 13.17 8.87
N VAL A 90 11.21 13.83 9.55
CA VAL A 90 11.04 15.28 9.49
C VAL A 90 11.19 15.89 10.88
N CYS A 91 12.10 16.86 11.01
CA CYS A 91 12.26 17.67 12.21
C CYS A 91 12.69 19.10 11.85
N LYS A 92 12.54 20.05 12.78
CA LYS A 92 13.13 21.39 12.61
C LYS A 92 14.66 21.28 12.62
N PRO A 93 15.40 22.07 11.81
CA PRO A 93 16.86 21.99 11.77
C PRO A 93 17.53 22.08 13.14
N THR A 94 17.06 23.00 14.00
CA THR A 94 17.60 23.17 15.36
C THR A 94 17.28 22.01 16.30
N ALA A 95 16.19 21.28 16.06
CA ALA A 95 15.85 20.10 16.87
C ALA A 95 16.84 18.95 16.64
N LEU A 96 17.46 18.88 15.45
CA LEU A 96 18.48 17.86 15.14
C LEU A 96 19.79 18.06 15.94
N GLU A 97 19.98 19.25 16.53
CA GLU A 97 21.12 19.53 17.41
C GLU A 97 20.94 18.85 18.79
N GLU A 98 19.70 18.61 19.20
CA GLU A 98 19.39 17.92 20.45
C GLU A 98 19.85 16.46 20.38
N ARG A 99 20.64 16.06 21.37
CA ARG A 99 21.22 14.71 21.45
C ARG A 99 20.17 13.59 21.30
N PRO A 100 18.99 13.64 21.95
CA PRO A 100 17.97 12.60 21.78
C PRO A 100 17.45 12.46 20.35
N VAL A 101 17.21 13.58 19.66
CA VAL A 101 16.67 13.61 18.28
C VAL A 101 17.69 13.04 17.30
N ARG A 102 18.97 13.46 17.41
CA ARG A 102 20.05 12.93 16.57
C ARG A 102 20.26 11.43 16.77
N LEU A 103 20.23 10.96 18.02
CA LEU A 103 20.36 9.53 18.31
C LEU A 103 19.24 8.71 17.67
N PHE A 104 17.99 9.20 17.72
CA PHE A 104 16.86 8.53 17.08
C PHE A 104 16.96 8.55 15.56
N HIS A 105 17.28 9.71 14.96
CA HIS A 105 17.53 9.83 13.52
C HIS A 105 18.60 8.84 13.04
N ASP A 106 19.77 8.83 13.68
CA ASP A 106 20.90 8.00 13.27
C ASP A 106 20.59 6.51 13.44
N TRP A 107 19.82 6.14 14.46
CA TRP A 107 19.32 4.78 14.62
C TRP A 107 18.35 4.43 13.49
N LEU A 108 17.40 5.30 13.16
CA LEU A 108 16.38 5.06 12.14
C LEU A 108 16.99 4.89 10.75
N VAL A 109 17.97 5.72 10.40
CA VAL A 109 18.69 5.62 9.11
C VAL A 109 19.54 4.35 9.02
N LYS A 110 20.14 3.90 10.14
CA LYS A 110 20.92 2.65 10.17
C LYS A 110 20.06 1.40 10.19
N ALA A 111 18.84 1.49 10.70
CA ALA A 111 17.94 0.36 10.84
C ALA A 111 17.39 -0.11 9.49
N ASP A 112 17.54 0.69 8.41
CA ASP A 112 17.15 0.37 7.03
C ASP A 112 15.75 -0.25 6.97
N LEU A 113 14.81 0.43 7.65
CA LEU A 113 13.42 0.01 7.84
C LEU A 113 12.58 0.18 6.58
#